data_AF-A0A2A4K4E4-F1
#
_entry.id   AF-A0A2A4K4E4-F1
#
_cell.length_a   1.000
_cell.length_b   1.000
_cell.length_c   1.000
_cell.angle_alpha   90.00
_cell.angle_beta   90.00
_cell.angle_gamma   90.00
#
_symmetry.space_group_name_H-M   'P 1'
#
loop_
_entity.id
_entity.type
_entity.pdbx_description
1 polymer ?
#
loop_
_entity_poly.entity_id
_entity_poly.type
_entity_poly.pdbx_seq_one_letter_code
_entity_poly.pdbx_strand_id
1 'polypeptide(L)'
;MTENGDLFTTRMRKATRKIHNISDALVNAKFALSLRDEEVWGGGLFIFYHIFGFLEDAKERLHMPDFDKLFVNKALYRKKAFEDDLTHYLGENWRSIPKAMALENYIEHLQELERSSPQLLMAYVYHLYLGLLSGGQILAKKRRGFQPG
;
A
#
# COMPACT_ATOMS: atom_id res chain seq x y z
N MET A 1 6.69 11.48 28.86
CA MET A 1 5.50 12.36 28.78
C MET A 1 5.53 13.01 27.40
N THR A 2 4.41 13.07 26.67
CA THR A 2 4.33 13.79 25.39
C THR A 2 3.31 14.92 25.51
N GLU A 3 3.69 16.15 25.15
CA GLU A 3 3.03 17.42 25.50
C GLU A 3 1.66 17.69 24.82
N ASN A 4 0.97 16.66 24.35
CA ASN A 4 -0.46 16.74 24.03
C ASN A 4 -1.07 15.34 24.09
N GLY A 5 -2.20 15.20 24.78
CA GLY A 5 -2.86 13.91 25.06
C GLY A 5 -3.50 13.19 23.86
N ASP A 6 -3.26 13.65 22.63
CA ASP A 6 -3.75 13.03 21.40
C ASP A 6 -2.95 11.76 21.07
N LEU A 7 -3.65 10.64 20.86
CA LEU A 7 -3.09 9.39 20.34
C LEU A 7 -2.37 9.60 19.00
N PHE A 8 -1.33 8.79 18.72
CA PHE A 8 -0.60 8.80 17.45
C PHE A 8 -1.55 8.72 16.23
N THR A 9 -2.54 7.84 16.29
CA THR A 9 -3.55 7.65 15.25
C THR A 9 -4.40 8.92 15.02
N THR A 10 -4.77 9.62 16.08
CA THR A 10 -5.48 10.91 16.02
C THR A 10 -4.61 11.98 15.35
N ARG A 11 -3.33 12.07 15.72
CA ARG A 11 -2.39 13.04 15.13
C ARG A 11 -2.16 12.76 13.65
N MET A 12 -1.90 11.51 13.28
CA MET A 12 -1.76 11.08 11.88
C MET A 12 -3.01 11.41 11.06
N ARG A 13 -4.20 11.02 11.53
CA ARG A 13 -5.47 11.31 10.84
C ARG A 13 -5.74 12.81 10.69
N LYS A 14 -5.34 13.65 11.65
CA LYS A 14 -5.42 15.11 11.54
C LYS A 14 -4.44 15.63 10.48
N ALA A 15 -3.16 15.24 10.56
CA ALA A 15 -2.09 15.71 9.67
C ALA A 15 -2.31 15.30 8.20
N THR A 16 -2.73 14.06 7.93
CA THR A 16 -2.84 13.55 6.56
C THR A 16 -4.18 13.82 5.89
N ARG A 17 -5.19 14.37 6.59
CA ARG A 17 -6.58 14.48 6.07
C ARG A 17 -6.67 15.17 4.71
N LYS A 18 -6.01 16.32 4.54
CA LYS A 18 -6.11 17.12 3.31
C LYS A 18 -5.51 16.37 2.11
N ILE A 19 -4.33 15.77 2.29
CA ILE A 19 -3.65 15.05 1.21
C ILE A 19 -4.32 13.69 0.92
N HIS A 20 -4.85 13.01 1.94
CA HIS A 20 -5.64 11.78 1.78
C HIS A 20 -6.88 12.02 0.92
N ASN A 21 -7.67 13.07 1.19
CA ASN A 21 -8.86 13.39 0.39
C ASN A 21 -8.53 13.68 -1.10
N ILE A 22 -7.38 14.32 -1.37
CA ILE A 22 -6.91 14.57 -2.74
C ILE A 22 -6.47 13.26 -3.40
N SER A 23 -5.72 12.42 -2.68
CA SER A 23 -5.31 11.09 -3.12
C SER A 23 -6.51 10.21 -3.46
N ASP A 24 -7.50 10.11 -2.57
CA ASP A 24 -8.75 9.37 -2.78
C ASP A 24 -9.46 9.81 -4.07
N ALA A 25 -9.57 11.11 -4.32
CA ALA A 25 -10.23 11.63 -5.51
C ALA A 25 -9.49 11.22 -6.80
N LEU A 26 -8.16 11.37 -6.84
CA LEU A 26 -7.32 10.99 -7.97
C LEU A 26 -7.31 9.48 -8.20
N VAL A 27 -7.22 8.69 -7.13
CA VAL A 27 -7.23 7.23 -7.15
C VAL A 27 -8.59 6.70 -7.63
N ASN A 28 -9.70 7.22 -7.10
CA ASN A 28 -11.05 6.83 -7.58
C ASN A 28 -11.28 7.25 -9.03
N ALA A 29 -10.78 8.41 -9.48
CA ALA A 29 -10.89 8.84 -10.87
C ALA A 29 -10.08 7.93 -11.82
N LYS A 30 -8.84 7.60 -11.46
CA LYS A 30 -8.03 6.61 -12.20
C LYS A 30 -8.75 5.26 -12.27
N PHE A 31 -9.21 4.72 -11.13
CA PHE A 31 -9.93 3.44 -11.12
C PHE A 31 -11.23 3.48 -11.92
N ALA A 32 -11.99 4.59 -11.94
CA ALA A 32 -13.19 4.69 -12.77
C ALA A 32 -12.90 4.52 -14.27
N LEU A 33 -11.70 4.92 -14.72
CA LEU A 33 -11.21 4.67 -16.08
C LEU A 33 -10.67 3.23 -16.24
N SER A 34 -9.88 2.75 -15.27
CA SER A 34 -9.22 1.43 -15.30
C SER A 34 -10.15 0.24 -15.02
N LEU A 35 -11.40 0.45 -14.56
CA LEU A 35 -12.33 -0.64 -14.21
C LEU A 35 -12.72 -1.55 -15.39
N ARG A 36 -12.36 -1.18 -16.63
CA ARG A 36 -12.62 -1.95 -17.86
C ARG A 36 -11.34 -2.51 -18.51
N ASP A 37 -10.19 -2.31 -17.87
CA ASP A 37 -8.88 -2.65 -18.41
C ASP A 37 -8.09 -3.45 -17.36
N GLU A 38 -7.86 -4.73 -17.63
CA GLU A 38 -7.22 -5.64 -16.70
C GLU A 38 -5.71 -5.41 -16.58
N GLU A 39 -5.05 -4.97 -17.66
CA GLU A 39 -3.63 -4.66 -17.67
C GLU A 39 -3.35 -3.40 -16.84
N VAL A 40 -4.15 -2.35 -17.02
CA VAL A 40 -4.03 -1.12 -16.21
C VAL A 40 -4.38 -1.37 -14.75
N TRP A 41 -5.35 -2.26 -14.46
CA TRP A 41 -5.63 -2.70 -13.09
C TRP A 41 -4.44 -3.47 -12.49
N GLY A 42 -3.89 -4.43 -13.22
CA GLY A 42 -2.71 -5.20 -12.85
C GLY A 42 -1.50 -4.30 -12.58
N GLY A 43 -1.25 -3.30 -13.43
CA GLY A 43 -0.20 -2.28 -13.21
C GLY A 43 -0.42 -1.46 -11.93
N GLY A 44 -1.66 -1.19 -11.55
CA GLY A 44 -1.99 -0.60 -10.25
C GLY A 44 -1.65 -1.51 -9.07
N LEU A 45 -1.99 -2.80 -9.16
CA LEU A 45 -1.63 -3.80 -8.16
C LEU A 45 -0.11 -4.02 -8.07
N PHE A 46 0.62 -3.91 -9.19
CA PHE A 46 2.07 -4.08 -9.27
C PHE A 46 2.82 -3.03 -8.44
N ILE A 47 2.33 -1.79 -8.48
CA ILE A 47 2.82 -0.70 -7.61
C ILE A 47 2.59 -1.03 -6.14
N PHE A 48 1.39 -1.50 -5.77
CA PHE A 48 1.09 -1.87 -4.38
C PHE A 48 1.89 -3.09 -3.91
N TYR A 49 2.08 -4.11 -4.76
CA TYR A 49 2.92 -5.27 -4.47
C TYR A 49 4.31 -4.87 -4.02
N HIS A 50 4.99 -4.01 -4.78
CA HIS A 50 6.34 -3.58 -4.43
C HIS A 50 6.40 -2.76 -3.14
N ILE A 51 5.43 -1.87 -2.89
CA ILE A 51 5.40 -1.03 -1.68
C ILE A 51 5.04 -1.85 -0.43
N PHE A 52 3.97 -2.65 -0.48
CA PHE A 52 3.58 -3.51 0.64
C PHE A 52 4.64 -4.58 0.89
N GLY A 53 5.14 -5.24 -0.17
CA GLY A 53 6.19 -6.24 -0.07
C GLY A 53 7.47 -5.68 0.56
N PHE A 54 7.90 -4.47 0.18
CA PHE A 54 9.04 -3.82 0.82
C PHE A 54 8.83 -3.62 2.33
N LEU A 55 7.67 -3.13 2.76
CA LEU A 55 7.37 -2.86 4.17
C LEU A 55 7.17 -4.14 5.00
N GLU A 56 6.59 -5.18 4.40
CA GLU A 56 6.47 -6.52 4.99
C GLU A 56 7.85 -7.18 5.16
N ASP A 57 8.73 -7.07 4.16
CA ASP A 57 10.10 -7.58 4.27
C ASP A 57 10.97 -6.72 5.21
N ALA A 58 10.74 -5.40 5.30
CA ALA A 58 11.44 -4.51 6.24
C ALA A 58 11.17 -4.88 7.69
N LYS A 59 9.97 -5.40 7.99
CA LYS A 59 9.63 -5.93 9.32
C LYS A 59 10.59 -7.06 9.73
N GLU A 60 10.85 -7.99 8.82
CA GLU A 60 11.75 -9.13 9.05
C GLU A 60 13.24 -8.74 9.01
N ARG A 61 13.59 -7.54 8.51
CA ARG A 61 14.97 -7.01 8.58
C ARG A 61 15.25 -6.18 9.83
N LEU A 62 14.26 -5.41 10.29
CA LEU A 62 14.43 -4.43 11.36
C LEU A 62 14.24 -5.00 12.78
N HIS A 63 13.35 -5.99 12.95
CA HIS A 63 13.01 -6.59 14.25
C HIS A 63 12.72 -5.57 15.38
N MET A 64 12.16 -4.41 15.02
CA MET A 64 11.84 -3.33 15.96
C MET A 64 10.52 -3.62 16.68
N PRO A 65 10.49 -3.75 18.02
CA PRO A 65 9.28 -4.16 18.75
C PRO A 65 8.04 -3.30 18.51
N ASP A 66 8.20 -1.99 18.27
CA ASP A 66 7.09 -1.10 17.97
C ASP A 66 6.65 -1.13 16.50
N PHE A 67 7.54 -1.53 15.58
CA PHE A 67 7.21 -1.76 14.18
C PHE A 67 6.46 -3.10 14.02
N ASP A 68 6.93 -4.16 14.69
CA ASP A 68 6.28 -5.48 14.71
C ASP A 68 4.82 -5.40 15.22
N LYS A 69 4.55 -4.54 16.21
CA LYS A 69 3.19 -4.27 16.73
C LYS A 69 2.22 -3.68 15.70
N LEU A 70 2.67 -3.24 14.52
CA LEU A 70 1.77 -2.81 13.44
C LEU A 70 1.22 -4.00 12.64
N PHE A 71 1.89 -5.15 12.68
CA PHE A 71 1.55 -6.36 11.92
C PHE A 71 0.82 -7.39 12.79
N VAL A 72 -0.15 -6.93 13.59
CA VAL A 72 -0.87 -7.73 14.61
C VAL A 72 -1.59 -8.97 14.08
N ASN A 73 -1.91 -9.02 12.79
CA ASN A 73 -2.67 -10.11 12.19
C ASN A 73 -2.10 -10.46 10.81
N LYS A 74 -1.61 -11.70 10.66
CA LYS A 74 -1.06 -12.22 9.40
C LYS A 74 -2.07 -12.19 8.24
N ALA A 75 -3.38 -12.22 8.53
CA ALA A 75 -4.41 -12.07 7.51
C ALA A 75 -4.43 -10.68 6.85
N LEU A 76 -3.76 -9.67 7.43
CA LEU A 76 -3.63 -8.36 6.80
C LEU A 76 -2.51 -8.31 5.77
N TYR A 77 -1.48 -9.17 5.85
CA TYR A 77 -0.38 -9.20 4.87
C TYR A 77 -0.91 -9.31 3.44
N ARG A 78 -0.31 -8.55 2.53
CA ARG A 78 -0.78 -8.38 1.16
C ARG A 78 0.17 -8.96 0.12
N LYS A 79 1.47 -9.09 0.42
CA LYS A 79 2.49 -9.52 -0.56
C LYS A 79 2.04 -10.75 -1.35
N LYS A 80 1.66 -11.85 -0.67
CA LYS A 80 1.23 -13.09 -1.34
C LYS A 80 -0.06 -12.93 -2.15
N ALA A 81 -1.08 -12.25 -1.61
CA ALA A 81 -2.33 -12.02 -2.33
C ALA A 81 -2.11 -11.21 -3.63
N PHE A 82 -1.21 -10.22 -3.59
CA PHE A 82 -0.84 -9.48 -4.78
C PHE A 82 -0.04 -10.32 -5.79
N GLU A 83 0.81 -11.27 -5.37
CA GLU A 83 1.47 -12.19 -6.32
C GLU A 83 0.45 -13.01 -7.11
N ASP A 84 -0.59 -13.49 -6.44
CA ASP A 84 -1.65 -14.29 -7.05
C ASP A 84 -2.50 -13.43 -8.02
N ASP A 85 -2.91 -12.23 -7.59
CA ASP A 85 -3.59 -11.25 -8.46
C ASP A 85 -2.73 -10.85 -9.68
N LEU A 86 -1.43 -10.60 -9.50
CA LEU A 86 -0.53 -10.20 -10.60
C LEU A 86 -0.29 -11.33 -11.60
N THR A 87 -0.22 -12.57 -11.13
CA THR A 87 -0.14 -13.75 -11.99
C THR A 87 -1.40 -13.90 -12.83
N HIS A 88 -2.57 -13.57 -12.26
CA HIS A 88 -3.85 -13.56 -12.98
C HIS A 88 -3.97 -12.42 -14.00
N TYR A 89 -3.61 -11.17 -13.66
CA TYR A 89 -3.83 -10.01 -14.54
C TYR A 89 -2.69 -9.72 -15.52
N LEU A 90 -1.45 -10.04 -15.18
CA LEU A 90 -0.25 -9.72 -15.99
C LEU A 90 0.50 -10.98 -16.47
N GLY A 91 0.01 -12.18 -16.13
CA GLY A 91 0.59 -13.47 -16.50
C GLY A 91 1.86 -13.83 -15.73
N GLU A 92 2.31 -15.08 -15.83
CA GLU A 92 3.45 -15.66 -15.09
C GLU A 92 4.74 -14.80 -15.11
N ASN A 93 4.98 -14.08 -16.21
CA ASN A 93 6.17 -13.26 -16.41
C ASN A 93 6.10 -11.86 -15.76
N TRP A 94 5.06 -11.56 -14.96
CA TRP A 94 4.88 -10.24 -14.34
C TRP A 94 6.09 -9.75 -13.53
N ARG A 95 6.88 -10.66 -12.95
CA ARG A 95 8.11 -10.34 -12.20
C ARG A 95 9.23 -9.74 -13.06
N SER A 96 9.16 -9.92 -14.39
CA SER A 96 10.10 -9.35 -15.36
C SER A 96 9.70 -7.95 -15.85
N ILE A 97 8.51 -7.45 -15.47
CA ILE A 97 8.05 -6.11 -15.84
C ILE A 97 8.93 -5.07 -15.14
N PRO A 98 9.53 -4.10 -15.87
CA PRO A 98 10.34 -3.06 -15.26
C PRO A 98 9.47 -2.12 -14.41
N LYS A 99 9.96 -1.74 -13.24
CA LYS A 99 9.29 -0.76 -12.39
C LYS A 99 9.40 0.62 -13.04
N ALA A 100 8.30 1.35 -13.09
CA ALA A 100 8.33 2.75 -13.54
C ALA A 100 9.24 3.58 -12.62
N MET A 101 9.93 4.59 -13.16
CA MET A 101 10.85 5.46 -12.41
C MET A 101 10.22 6.04 -11.12
N ALA A 102 8.94 6.41 -11.15
CA ALA A 102 8.23 6.90 -9.97
C ALA A 102 8.12 5.85 -8.83
N LEU A 103 8.04 4.55 -9.17
CA LEU A 103 8.04 3.45 -8.21
C LEU A 103 9.46 3.15 -7.72
N GLU A 104 10.47 3.14 -8.61
CA GLU A 104 11.88 2.98 -8.21
C GLU A 104 12.27 4.06 -7.19
N ASN A 105 12.04 5.33 -7.50
CA ASN A 105 12.34 6.46 -6.60
C ASN A 105 11.57 6.35 -5.26
N TYR A 106 10.35 5.82 -5.27
CA TYR A 106 9.58 5.60 -4.03
C TYR A 106 10.20 4.50 -3.17
N ILE A 107 10.62 3.38 -3.77
CA ILE A 107 11.29 2.28 -3.06
C ILE A 107 12.67 2.72 -2.55
N GLU A 108 13.44 3.46 -3.34
CA GLU A 108 14.72 4.04 -2.92
C GLU A 108 14.54 4.97 -1.70
N HIS A 109 13.52 5.83 -1.71
CA HIS A 109 13.18 6.66 -0.55
C HIS A 109 12.80 5.82 0.68
N LEU A 110 12.02 4.74 0.53
CA LEU A 110 11.73 3.84 1.65
C LEU A 110 12.98 3.11 2.17
N GLN A 111 13.92 2.72 1.30
CA GLN A 111 15.21 2.15 1.68
C GLN A 111 16.08 3.15 2.43
N GLU A 112 16.06 4.43 2.04
CA GLU A 112 16.79 5.47 2.76
C GLU A 112 16.19 5.75 4.13
N LEU A 113 14.85 5.74 4.25
CA LEU A 113 14.19 5.78 5.55
C LEU A 113 14.52 4.54 6.41
N GLU A 114 14.58 3.34 5.83
CA GLU A 114 14.97 2.12 6.54
C GLU A 114 16.38 2.23 7.13
N ARG A 115 17.34 2.80 6.38
CA ARG A 115 18.72 3.01 6.82
C ARG A 115 18.87 4.13 7.85
N SER A 116 18.23 5.27 7.62
CA SER A 116 18.50 6.52 8.34
C SER A 116 17.53 6.80 9.50
N SER A 117 16.30 6.30 9.43
CA SER A 117 15.22 6.60 10.38
C SER A 117 14.08 5.57 10.31
N PRO A 118 14.33 4.29 10.61
CA PRO A 118 13.39 3.19 10.35
C PRO A 118 12.04 3.35 11.06
N GLN A 119 12.00 4.04 12.20
CA GLN A 119 10.75 4.44 12.88
C GLN A 119 9.77 5.22 11.99
N LEU A 120 10.24 5.91 10.94
CA LEU A 120 9.37 6.65 10.02
C LEU A 120 8.57 5.71 9.09
N LEU A 121 9.03 4.48 8.85
CA LEU A 121 8.27 3.48 8.10
C LEU A 121 6.94 3.12 8.79
N MET A 122 6.84 3.30 10.12
CA MET A 122 5.59 3.10 10.88
C MET A 122 4.45 3.97 10.33
N ALA A 123 4.75 5.19 9.85
CA ALA A 123 3.76 6.08 9.27
C ALA A 123 3.21 5.55 7.94
N TYR A 124 4.06 4.90 7.12
CA TYR A 124 3.67 4.29 5.85
C TYR A 124 2.82 3.05 6.08
N VAL A 125 3.23 2.15 6.98
CA VAL A 125 2.44 0.97 7.35
C VAL A 125 1.06 1.39 7.87
N TYR A 126 1.01 2.36 8.81
CA TYR A 126 -0.25 2.92 9.31
C TYR A 126 -1.16 3.44 8.19
N HIS A 127 -0.62 4.25 7.28
CA HIS A 127 -1.41 4.90 6.24
C HIS A 127 -1.93 3.90 5.19
N LEU A 128 -1.07 3.00 4.72
CA LEU A 128 -1.38 2.04 3.67
C LEU A 128 -2.37 0.96 4.15
N TYR A 129 -2.17 0.39 5.35
CA TYR A 129 -3.05 -0.63 5.88
C TYR A 129 -4.44 -0.07 6.27
N LEU A 130 -4.53 1.18 6.75
CA LEU A 130 -5.83 1.83 6.92
C LEU A 130 -6.51 2.17 5.59
N GLY A 131 -5.76 2.57 4.56
CA GLY A 131 -6.28 2.78 3.21
C GLY A 131 -6.86 1.48 2.61
N LEU A 132 -6.19 0.35 2.82
CA LEU A 132 -6.66 -0.97 2.41
C LEU A 132 -8.00 -1.35 3.08
N LEU A 133 -8.09 -1.17 4.41
CA LEU A 133 -9.28 -1.52 5.20
C LEU A 133 -10.47 -0.58 4.95
N SER A 134 -10.26 0.59 4.35
CA SER A 134 -11.31 1.57 4.05
C SER A 134 -11.62 1.63 2.54
N GLY A 135 -10.76 2.28 1.75
CA GLY A 135 -10.93 2.43 0.30
C GLY A 135 -10.76 1.12 -0.47
N GLY A 136 -9.81 0.27 -0.08
CA GLY A 136 -9.50 -0.99 -0.77
C GLY A 136 -10.70 -1.94 -0.86
N GLN A 137 -11.45 -2.11 0.22
CA GLN A 137 -12.66 -2.95 0.23
C GLN A 137 -13.76 -2.42 -0.70
N ILE A 138 -13.93 -1.09 -0.78
CA ILE A 138 -14.92 -0.44 -1.65
C ILE A 138 -14.55 -0.66 -3.12
N LEU A 139 -13.27 -0.53 -3.47
CA LEU A 139 -12.75 -0.77 -4.82
C LEU A 139 -12.92 -2.23 -5.24
N ALA A 140 -12.57 -3.19 -4.38
CA ALA A 140 -12.78 -4.62 -4.63
C ALA A 140 -14.27 -4.97 -4.82
N LYS A 141 -15.17 -4.34 -4.05
CA LYS A 141 -16.62 -4.49 -4.25
C LYS A 141 -17.09 -3.92 -5.59
N LYS A 142 -16.56 -2.77 -6.03
CA LYS A 142 -16.87 -2.18 -7.34
C LYS A 142 -16.38 -3.08 -8.48
N ARG A 143 -15.10 -3.53 -8.50
CA ARG A 143 -14.57 -4.38 -9.59
C ARG A 143 -15.36 -5.67 -9.77
N ARG A 144 -15.77 -6.35 -8.68
CA ARG A 144 -16.63 -7.55 -8.78
C ARG A 144 -17.99 -7.32 -9.44
N GLY A 145 -18.49 -6.07 -9.49
CA GLY A 145 -19.70 -5.72 -10.24
C GLY A 145 -19.46 -5.39 -11.72
N PHE A 146 -18.20 -5.37 -12.18
CA PHE A 146 -17.79 -5.09 -13.56
C PHE A 146 -17.10 -6.28 -14.25
N GLN A 147 -16.72 -7.33 -13.52
CA GLN A 147 -16.27 -8.58 -14.13
C GLN A 147 -17.46 -9.24 -14.85
N PRO A 148 -17.33 -9.61 -16.15
CA PRO A 148 -18.30 -10.50 -16.78
C PRO A 148 -18.25 -11.86 -16.07
N GLY A 149 -19.42 -12.45 -15.86
CA GLY A 149 -19.58 -13.79 -15.24
C GLY A 149 -19.44 -14.93 -16.23
#